data_AF-A0A8C8AQB5-F1
#
_entry.id   AF-A0A8C8AQB5-F1
#
_cell.length_a   1.000
_cell.length_b   1.000
_cell.length_c   1.000
_cell.angle_alpha   90.00
_cell.angle_beta   90.00
_cell.angle_gamma   90.00
#
_symmetry.space_group_name_H-M   'P 1'
#
loop_
_entity.id
_entity.type
_entity.pdbx_description
1 polymer ?
#
loop_
_entity_poly.entity_id
_entity_poly.type
_entity_poly.pdbx_seq_one_letter_code
_entity_poly.pdbx_strand_id
1 'polypeptide(L)' 'MAAGKAAAGKAAAEPLGRTAEEVVWAEALRGACEPEHHWRHRREFLLRNVGEPPAAGSAQLQRLVSLSMVWANHVFLGCR' A
#
# COMPACT_ATOMS: atom_id res chain seq x y z
N MET A 1 -7.85 -12.82 30.73
CA MET A 1 -6.42 -12.45 30.77
C MET A 1 -5.66 -13.29 29.75
N ALA A 2 -5.15 -12.67 28.70
CA ALA A 2 -3.87 -12.98 28.07
C ALA A 2 -3.64 -11.90 26.99
N ALA A 3 -3.00 -10.81 27.41
CA ALA A 3 -2.45 -9.81 26.51
C ALA A 3 -1.17 -10.37 25.90
N GLY A 4 -1.09 -10.41 24.57
CA GLY A 4 -0.01 -11.06 23.82
C GLY A 4 0.62 -10.17 22.76
N LYS A 5 1.31 -9.12 23.22
CA LYS A 5 2.49 -8.48 22.61
C LYS A 5 2.39 -8.04 21.14
N ALA A 6 2.08 -6.75 20.95
CA ALA A 6 2.34 -6.05 19.69
C ALA A 6 3.85 -5.97 19.46
N ALA A 7 4.34 -6.68 18.43
CA ALA A 7 5.67 -6.44 17.89
C ALA A 7 5.61 -5.13 17.08
N ALA A 8 6.08 -4.05 17.68
CA ALA A 8 6.35 -2.80 16.99
C ALA A 8 7.48 -3.03 15.97
N GLY A 9 7.09 -3.43 14.77
CA GLY A 9 7.96 -3.45 13.60
C GLY A 9 8.28 -2.02 13.19
N LYS A 10 9.52 -1.60 13.49
CA LYS A 10 10.22 -0.40 13.04
C LYS A 10 9.52 0.31 11.86
N ALA A 11 8.90 1.46 12.14
CA ALA A 11 8.29 2.33 11.16
C ALA A 11 9.30 2.61 10.04
N ALA A 12 9.10 1.93 8.92
CA ALA A 12 9.90 2.11 7.73
C ALA A 12 9.56 3.48 7.15
N ALA A 13 10.45 4.44 7.43
CA ALA A 13 10.64 5.72 6.76
C ALA A 13 9.36 6.35 6.19
N GLU A 14 8.79 7.28 6.95
CA GLU A 14 7.69 8.16 6.53
C GLU A 14 7.97 8.73 5.13
N PRO A 15 7.25 8.29 4.08
CA PRO A 15 7.54 8.76 2.74
C PRO A 15 6.70 10.01 2.46
N LEU A 16 7.40 11.09 2.13
CA LEU A 16 6.99 12.04 1.09
C LEU A 16 5.76 12.92 1.37
N GLY A 17 5.72 13.68 2.47
CA GLY A 17 4.81 14.85 2.58
C GLY A 17 3.34 14.57 2.26
N ARG A 18 2.87 13.35 2.55
CA ARG A 18 1.49 12.91 2.35
C ARG A 18 0.69 13.11 3.62
N THR A 19 -0.59 13.40 3.45
CA THR A 19 -1.54 13.58 4.54
C THR A 19 -1.79 12.25 5.26
N ALA A 20 -2.20 12.32 6.54
CA ALA A 20 -2.60 11.14 7.28
C ALA A 20 -3.78 10.40 6.60
N GLU A 21 -4.65 11.13 5.92
CA GLU A 21 -5.80 10.58 5.19
C GLU A 21 -5.39 9.70 4.00
N GLU A 22 -4.40 10.13 3.21
CA GLU A 22 -3.85 9.33 2.11
C GLU A 22 -3.22 8.03 2.61
N VAL A 23 -2.56 8.09 3.78
CA VAL A 23 -1.99 6.89 4.40
C VAL A 23 -3.09 5.93 4.82
N VAL A 24 -4.13 6.40 5.52
CA VAL A 24 -5.26 5.56 5.92
C VAL A 24 -5.97 4.96 4.70
N TRP A 25 -6.17 5.77 3.65
CA TRP A 25 -6.73 5.29 2.39
C TRP A 25 -5.89 4.17 1.77
N ALA A 26 -4.57 4.33 1.72
CA ALA A 26 -3.70 3.30 1.17
C ALA A 26 -3.78 2.01 2.01
N GLU A 27 -3.70 2.10 3.35
CA GLU A 27 -3.81 0.92 4.22
C GLU A 27 -5.14 0.16 4.04
N ALA A 28 -6.24 0.86 3.73
CA ALA A 28 -7.53 0.23 3.42
C ALA A 28 -7.53 -0.61 2.13
N LEU A 29 -6.56 -0.41 1.23
CA LEU A 29 -6.40 -1.15 -0.01
C LEU A 29 -5.53 -2.41 0.14
N ARG A 30 -4.89 -2.63 1.30
CA ARG A 30 -4.02 -3.79 1.53
C ARG A 30 -4.76 -5.11 1.34
N GLY A 31 -4.13 -6.08 0.69
CA GLY A 31 -4.70 -7.42 0.53
C GLY A 31 -4.60 -8.24 1.81
N ALA A 32 -5.60 -9.09 2.09
CA ALA A 32 -5.65 -9.90 3.32
C ALA A 32 -4.44 -10.86 3.48
N CYS A 33 -3.94 -11.42 2.39
CA CYS A 33 -2.80 -12.36 2.38
C CYS A 33 -1.53 -11.73 1.79
N GLU A 34 -1.38 -10.42 1.87
CA GLU A 34 -0.27 -9.71 1.25
C GLU A 34 0.97 -9.67 2.17
N PRO A 35 2.12 -10.25 1.74
CA PRO A 35 3.35 -10.20 2.52
C PRO A 35 3.82 -8.76 2.75
N GLU A 36 4.39 -8.48 3.93
CA GLU A 36 4.78 -7.11 4.34
C GLU A 36 5.74 -6.42 3.36
N HIS A 37 6.71 -7.17 2.83
CA HIS A 37 7.66 -6.63 1.84
C HIS A 37 6.98 -6.27 0.52
N HIS A 38 6.00 -7.06 0.07
CA HIS A 38 5.21 -6.79 -1.12
C HIS A 38 4.31 -5.56 -0.90
N TRP A 39 3.65 -5.52 0.27
CA TRP A 39 2.81 -4.40 0.68
C TRP A 39 3.59 -3.08 0.70
N ARG A 40 4.82 -3.08 1.23
CA ARG A 40 5.66 -1.88 1.27
C ARG A 40 5.87 -1.26 -0.11
N HIS A 41 6.17 -2.08 -1.11
CA HIS A 41 6.31 -1.63 -2.49
C HIS A 41 4.98 -1.11 -3.03
N ARG A 42 3.90 -1.87 -2.85
CA ARG A 42 2.59 -1.50 -3.37
C ARG A 42 2.05 -0.22 -2.75
N ARG A 43 2.20 -0.03 -1.43
CA ARG A 43 1.82 1.19 -0.70
C ARG A 43 2.57 2.41 -1.22
N GLU A 44 3.87 2.28 -1.45
CA GLU A 44 4.69 3.35 -2.04
C GLU A 44 4.21 3.72 -3.45
N PHE A 45 3.89 2.73 -4.28
CA PHE A 45 3.30 2.98 -5.60
C PHE A 45 1.97 3.74 -5.49
N LEU A 46 1.06 3.31 -4.61
CA LEU A 46 -0.23 3.96 -4.41
C LEU A 46 -0.07 5.43 -3.99
N LEU A 47 0.74 5.70 -2.97
CA LEU A 47 0.95 7.06 -2.44
C LEU A 47 1.66 8.01 -3.41
N ARG A 48 2.48 7.47 -4.31
CA ARG A 48 3.16 8.27 -5.35
C ARG A 48 2.27 8.63 -6.53
N ASN A 49 1.28 7.79 -6.84
CA ASN A 49 0.45 7.91 -8.04
C ASN A 49 -0.99 8.35 -7.75
N VAL A 50 -1.42 8.33 -6.49
CA VAL A 50 -2.67 8.94 -6.07
C VAL A 50 -2.47 10.46 -6.08
N GLY A 51 -3.13 11.16 -7.00
CA GLY A 51 -3.22 12.62 -6.97
C GLY A 51 -4.25 13.04 -5.93
N GLU A 52 -5.47 12.52 -6.08
CA GLU A 52 -6.56 12.58 -5.12
C GLU A 52 -7.15 11.16 -4.98
N PRO A 53 -7.52 10.70 -3.76
CA PRO A 53 -8.16 9.40 -3.56
C PRO A 53 -9.42 9.25 -4.43
N PRO A 54 -9.45 8.32 -5.41
CA PRO A 54 -10.61 8.17 -6.27
C PRO A 54 -11.79 7.58 -5.50
N ALA A 55 -13.01 7.88 -5.95
CA ALA A 55 -14.22 7.32 -5.37
C ALA A 55 -14.16 5.78 -5.30
N ALA A 56 -14.68 5.22 -4.20
CA ALA A 56 -14.76 3.78 -3.99
C ALA A 56 -15.52 3.11 -5.15
N GLY A 57 -15.00 2.00 -5.65
CA GLY A 57 -15.59 1.26 -6.78
C GLY A 57 -15.39 1.90 -8.17
N SER A 58 -14.76 3.06 -8.27
CA SER A 58 -14.50 3.69 -9.58
C SER A 58 -13.52 2.88 -10.44
N ALA A 59 -13.68 2.97 -11.77
CA ALA A 59 -12.75 2.35 -12.71
C ALA A 59 -11.31 2.90 -12.57
N GLN A 60 -11.17 4.16 -12.15
CA GLN A 60 -9.87 4.76 -11.85
C GLN A 60 -9.21 4.09 -10.64
N LEU A 61 -9.97 3.88 -9.56
CA LEU A 61 -9.46 3.16 -8.39
C LEU A 61 -9.06 1.73 -8.76
N GLN A 62 -9.93 1.00 -9.47
CA GLN A 62 -9.63 -0.36 -9.91
C GLN A 62 -8.35 -0.42 -10.74
N ARG A 63 -8.20 0.49 -11.71
CA ARG A 63 -6.98 0.59 -12.53
C ARG A 63 -5.73 0.85 -11.68
N LEU A 64 -5.79 1.82 -10.76
CA LEU A 64 -4.67 2.16 -9.89
C LEU A 64 -4.27 0.97 -9.01
N VAL A 65 -5.24 0.26 -8.43
CA VAL A 65 -5.01 -0.94 -7.63
C VAL A 65 -4.40 -2.05 -8.48
N SER A 66 -4.94 -2.33 -9.68
CA SER A 66 -4.37 -3.33 -10.58
C SER A 66 -2.94 -3.00 -10.99
N LEU A 67 -2.64 -1.76 -11.35
CA LEU A 67 -1.28 -1.31 -11.69
C LEU A 67 -0.32 -1.46 -10.50
N SER A 68 -0.78 -1.14 -9.28
CA SER A 68 0.02 -1.28 -8.07
C SER A 68 0.44 -2.73 -7.79
N MET A 69 -0.46 -3.69 -8.06
CA MET A 69 -0.16 -5.13 -7.93
C MET A 69 0.86 -5.59 -8.97
N VAL A 70 0.68 -5.20 -10.23
CA VAL A 70 1.61 -5.58 -11.32
C VAL A 70 2.99 -4.99 -11.08
N TRP A 71 3.07 -3.73 -10.65
CA TRP A 71 4.34 -3.09 -10.34
C TRP A 71 5.04 -3.75 -9.15
N ALA A 72 4.31 -4.04 -8.06
CA ALA A 72 4.87 -4.73 -6.90
C ALA A 72 5.38 -6.14 -7.28
N ASN A 73 4.64 -6.87 -8.12
CA ASN A 73 5.10 -8.15 -8.68
C ASN A 73 6.37 -7.98 -9.52
N HIS A 74 6.43 -6.98 -10.40
CA HIS A 74 7.60 -6.71 -11.23
C HIS A 74 8.85 -6.39 -10.39
N VAL A 75 8.70 -5.55 -9.37
CA VAL A 75 9.80 -5.19 -8.45
C VAL A 75 10.21 -6.38 -7.58
N PHE A 76 9.25 -7.15 -7.07
CA PHE A 76 9.51 -8.27 -6.16
C PHE A 76 10.09 -9.50 -6.89
N LEU A 77 9.53 -9.86 -8.05
CA LEU A 77 9.94 -11.03 -8.84
C LEU A 77 11.07 -10.70 -9.83
N GLY A 78 11.38 -9.42 -10.05
CA GLY A 78 12.51 -8.98 -10.87
C GLY A 78 12.37 -9.22 -12.37
N CYS A 79 11.15 -9.37 -12.90
CA CYS A 79 10.91 -9.62 -14.33
C CYS A 79 11.24 -8.36 -15.16
N ARG A 80 12.37 -8.30 -15.86
CA ARG A 80 12.80 -7.13 -16.66
C ARG A 80 12.45 -7.26 -18.13
#